data_AF-A0A2T5I4J1-F1
#
_entry.id   AF-A0A2T5I4J1-F1
#
_cell.length_a   1.000
_cell.length_b   1.000
_cell.length_c   1.000
_cell.angle_alpha   90.00
_cell.angle_beta   90.00
_cell.angle_gamma   90.00
#
_symmetry.space_group_name_H-M   'P 1'
#
loop_
_entity.id
_entity.type
_entity.pdbx_description
1 polymer ?
#
loop_
_entity_poly.entity_id
_entity_poly.type
_entity_poly.pdbx_seq_one_letter_code
_entity_poly.pdbx_strand_id
1 'polypeptide(L)'
;MLRAPLLWPSIATPVAEIAAIKDLYAHLTGLEFSVKAWEAAFLLYKTSQHPPPTISRSVASRWRFIACNECVMELYHLRARIEKIRSVRLRACPSLHVFIDSSRMRAASKRFDEYFPDIESLRHACAHKGENEAHPEVHAPDGRYALTGFREPDRFSTPYEGQLRYLDITEQSLQRINEIVGEFFGAFGKAAAELEKQGHLE
;
A
#
# COMPACT_ATOMS: atom_id res chain seq x y z
N MET A 1 -2.75 15.37 -6.20
CA MET A 1 -2.01 14.63 -5.16
C MET A 1 -3.00 14.25 -4.08
N LEU A 2 -3.10 12.97 -3.73
CA LEU A 2 -3.95 12.52 -2.62
C LEU A 2 -3.44 13.12 -1.31
N ARG A 3 -4.36 13.54 -0.44
CA ARG A 3 -4.04 14.07 0.87
C ARG A 3 -4.95 13.43 1.92
N ALA A 4 -4.37 12.99 3.02
CA ALA A 4 -5.14 12.46 4.13
C ALA A 4 -6.09 13.56 4.68
N PRO A 5 -7.37 13.24 4.94
CA PRO A 5 -8.27 14.16 5.66
C PRO A 5 -7.70 14.47 7.04
N LEU A 6 -7.66 15.74 7.41
CA LEU A 6 -7.15 16.16 8.71
C LEU A 6 -8.11 15.71 9.81
N LEU A 7 -7.70 14.71 10.58
CA LEU A 7 -8.38 14.30 11.80
C LEU A 7 -7.56 14.79 12.98
N TRP A 8 -7.85 16.01 13.43
CA TRP A 8 -7.21 16.54 14.63
C TRP A 8 -8.25 16.73 15.73
N PRO A 9 -7.94 16.34 16.98
CA PRO A 9 -8.84 16.56 18.11
C PRO A 9 -9.33 18.01 18.16
N SER A 10 -10.58 18.18 18.55
CA SER A 10 -11.25 19.47 18.74
C SER A 10 -11.49 19.75 20.23
N ILE A 11 -11.95 20.95 20.55
CA ILE A 11 -12.39 21.29 21.92
C ILE A 11 -13.52 20.40 22.45
N ALA A 12 -14.30 19.78 21.54
CA ALA A 12 -15.40 18.89 21.88
C ALA A 12 -14.99 17.41 21.90
N THR A 13 -13.73 17.09 21.56
CA THR A 13 -13.23 15.71 21.58
C THR A 13 -13.13 15.23 23.03
N PRO A 14 -13.72 14.06 23.38
CA PRO A 14 -13.55 13.48 24.70
C PRO A 14 -12.07 13.26 25.02
N VAL A 15 -11.63 13.64 26.22
CA VAL A 15 -10.21 13.56 26.63
C VAL A 15 -9.61 12.17 26.39
N ALA A 16 -10.40 11.12 26.65
CA ALA A 16 -9.99 9.73 26.44
C ALA A 16 -9.73 9.36 24.97
N GLU A 17 -10.29 10.11 24.01
CA GLU A 17 -10.17 9.83 22.57
C GLU A 17 -9.08 10.68 21.88
N ILE A 18 -8.56 11.73 22.52
CA ILE A 18 -7.57 12.66 21.91
C ILE A 18 -6.38 11.92 21.30
N ALA A 19 -5.75 11.01 22.06
CA ALA A 19 -4.61 10.25 21.58
C ALA A 19 -4.98 9.29 20.45
N ALA A 20 -6.17 8.69 20.51
CA ALA A 20 -6.66 7.76 19.50
C ALA A 20 -6.95 8.46 18.17
N ILE A 21 -7.50 9.68 18.19
CA ILE A 21 -7.74 10.46 16.97
C ILE A 21 -6.41 10.86 16.31
N LYS A 22 -5.41 11.30 17.10
CA LYS A 22 -4.06 11.59 16.58
C LYS A 22 -3.41 10.36 15.94
N ASP A 23 -3.52 9.20 16.60
CA ASP A 23 -3.02 7.92 16.08
C ASP A 23 -3.75 7.49 14.80
N LEU A 24 -5.08 7.66 14.74
CA LEU A 24 -5.88 7.42 13.54
C LEU A 24 -5.43 8.31 12.37
N TYR A 25 -5.19 9.59 12.62
CA TYR A 25 -4.68 10.52 11.60
C TYR A 25 -3.27 10.16 11.12
N ALA A 26 -2.39 9.75 12.02
CA ALA A 26 -1.06 9.26 11.64
C ALA A 26 -1.15 8.04 10.71
N HIS A 27 -2.09 7.13 10.97
CA HIS A 27 -2.36 6.00 10.09
C HIS A 27 -2.94 6.41 8.72
N LEU A 28 -3.82 7.41 8.65
CA LEU A 28 -4.30 7.94 7.35
C LEU A 28 -3.16 8.61 6.57
N THR A 29 -2.32 9.40 7.23
CA THR A 29 -1.13 10.00 6.64
C THR A 29 -0.16 8.93 6.14
N GLY A 30 -0.02 7.82 6.88
CA GLY A 30 0.76 6.67 6.46
C GLY A 30 0.28 6.06 5.13
N LEU A 31 -1.04 6.05 4.84
CA LEU A 31 -1.55 5.62 3.54
C LEU A 31 -1.10 6.57 2.42
N GLU A 32 -1.16 7.88 2.64
CA GLU A 32 -0.65 8.87 1.69
C GLU A 32 0.84 8.67 1.40
N PHE A 33 1.65 8.44 2.43
CA PHE A 33 3.08 8.17 2.26
C PHE A 33 3.35 6.87 1.49
N SER A 34 2.58 5.81 1.72
CA SER A 34 2.74 4.57 0.94
C SER A 34 2.43 4.78 -0.54
N VAL A 35 1.45 5.62 -0.91
CA VAL A 35 1.21 5.96 -2.33
C VAL A 35 2.41 6.70 -2.92
N LYS A 36 2.96 7.68 -2.21
CA LYS A 36 4.14 8.45 -2.67
C LYS A 36 5.38 7.57 -2.79
N ALA A 37 5.58 6.64 -1.86
CA ALA A 37 6.68 5.68 -1.91
C ALA A 37 6.55 4.74 -3.11
N TRP A 38 5.33 4.26 -3.39
CA TRP A 38 5.06 3.45 -4.58
C TRP A 38 5.32 4.23 -5.88
N GLU A 39 4.87 5.50 -5.96
CA GLU A 39 5.15 6.39 -7.09
C GLU A 39 6.66 6.62 -7.29
N ALA A 40 7.41 6.85 -6.20
CA ALA A 40 8.86 7.00 -6.26
C ALA A 40 9.56 5.71 -6.73
N ALA A 41 9.14 4.55 -6.23
CA ALA A 41 9.64 3.25 -6.67
C ALA A 41 9.31 3.00 -8.15
N PHE A 42 8.11 3.34 -8.60
CA PHE A 42 7.73 3.26 -10.00
C PHE A 42 8.60 4.18 -10.88
N LEU A 43 8.90 5.40 -10.45
CA LEU A 43 9.82 6.28 -11.17
C LEU A 43 11.25 5.71 -11.23
N LEU A 44 11.74 5.11 -10.14
CA LEU A 44 13.02 4.40 -10.13
C LEU A 44 13.00 3.22 -11.11
N TYR A 45 11.90 2.48 -11.17
CA TYR A 45 11.70 1.41 -12.14
C TYR A 45 11.77 1.94 -13.59
N LYS A 46 11.03 2.99 -13.93
CA LYS A 46 11.06 3.59 -15.28
C LYS A 46 12.45 4.11 -15.63
N THR A 47 13.13 4.74 -14.68
CA THR A 47 14.51 5.23 -14.85
C THR A 47 15.47 4.06 -15.09
N SER A 48 15.28 2.93 -14.41
CA SER A 48 16.12 1.74 -14.60
C SER A 48 16.03 1.12 -16.00
N GLN A 49 14.91 1.33 -16.71
CA GLN A 49 14.72 0.87 -18.10
C GLN A 49 15.54 1.73 -19.08
N HIS A 50 15.73 3.01 -18.77
CA HIS A 50 16.45 3.97 -19.61
C HIS A 50 17.40 4.81 -18.73
N PRO A 51 18.46 4.19 -18.17
CA PRO A 51 19.29 4.86 -17.18
C PRO A 51 20.10 6.01 -17.81
N PRO A 52 20.45 7.05 -17.02
CA PRO A 52 21.37 8.08 -17.46
C PRO A 52 22.70 7.48 -17.96
N PRO A 53 23.41 8.12 -18.91
CA PRO A 53 24.66 7.59 -19.47
C PRO A 53 25.77 7.31 -18.42
N THR A 54 25.70 7.98 -17.27
CA THR A 54 26.65 7.82 -16.15
C THR A 54 26.38 6.58 -15.30
N ILE A 55 25.25 5.90 -15.48
CA ILE A 55 24.86 4.72 -14.71
C ILE A 55 25.05 3.46 -15.56
N SER A 56 25.83 2.52 -15.05
CA SER A 56 26.06 1.25 -15.75
C SER A 56 24.78 0.42 -15.84
N ARG A 57 24.67 -0.40 -16.90
CA ARG A 57 23.52 -1.30 -17.09
C ARG A 57 23.36 -2.30 -15.94
N SER A 58 24.44 -2.74 -15.31
CA SER A 58 24.39 -3.66 -14.17
C SER A 58 23.78 -3.00 -12.92
N VAL A 59 24.13 -1.75 -12.64
CA VAL A 59 23.53 -0.96 -11.55
C VAL A 59 22.06 -0.67 -11.84
N ALA A 60 21.73 -0.21 -13.05
CA ALA A 60 20.35 0.02 -13.46
C ALA A 60 19.50 -1.26 -13.34
N SER A 61 20.04 -2.41 -13.76
CA SER A 61 19.37 -3.70 -13.57
C SER A 61 19.06 -3.99 -12.10
N ARG A 62 19.96 -3.66 -11.16
CA ARG A 62 19.70 -3.82 -9.72
C ARG A 62 18.65 -2.82 -9.20
N TRP A 63 18.67 -1.57 -9.64
CA TRP A 63 17.64 -0.58 -9.30
C TRP A 63 16.24 -1.05 -9.67
N ARG A 64 16.10 -1.72 -10.82
CA ARG A 64 14.84 -2.31 -11.25
C ARG A 64 14.25 -3.27 -10.21
N PHE A 65 15.07 -4.15 -9.63
CA PHE A 65 14.62 -5.11 -8.60
C PHE A 65 14.35 -4.43 -7.25
N ILE A 66 15.17 -3.45 -6.86
CA ILE A 66 14.95 -2.64 -5.65
C ILE A 66 13.58 -1.95 -5.73
N ALA A 67 13.30 -1.30 -6.85
CA ALA A 67 12.01 -0.66 -7.12
C ALA A 67 10.83 -1.63 -7.01
N CYS A 68 10.95 -2.84 -7.59
CA CYS A 68 9.85 -3.81 -7.54
C CYS A 68 9.60 -4.35 -6.14
N ASN A 69 10.67 -4.62 -5.38
CA ASN A 69 10.53 -5.04 -3.99
C ASN A 69 9.81 -3.95 -3.18
N GLU A 70 10.18 -2.69 -3.36
CA GLU A 70 9.53 -1.56 -2.70
C GLU A 70 8.05 -1.45 -3.11
N CYS A 71 7.73 -1.55 -4.41
CA CYS A 71 6.35 -1.57 -4.88
C CYS A 71 5.51 -2.68 -4.24
N VAL A 72 6.06 -3.88 -4.07
CA VAL A 72 5.37 -4.99 -3.40
C VAL A 72 5.18 -4.71 -1.91
N MET A 73 6.22 -4.26 -1.21
CA MET A 73 6.18 -4.01 0.22
C MET A 73 5.20 -2.88 0.57
N GLU A 74 5.27 -1.76 -0.14
CA GLU A 74 4.38 -0.63 0.10
C GLU A 74 2.92 -0.95 -0.19
N LEU A 75 2.66 -1.73 -1.24
CA LEU A 75 1.30 -2.15 -1.57
C LEU A 75 0.73 -3.11 -0.50
N TYR A 76 1.55 -4.02 0.03
CA TYR A 76 1.17 -4.85 1.19
C TYR A 76 0.91 -4.00 2.44
N HIS A 77 1.81 -3.05 2.77
CA HIS A 77 1.66 -2.18 3.93
C HIS A 77 0.40 -1.30 3.83
N LEU A 78 0.04 -0.86 2.63
CA LEU A 78 -1.20 -0.14 2.36
C LEU A 78 -2.42 -1.00 2.72
N ARG A 79 -2.49 -2.25 2.23
CA ARG A 79 -3.57 -3.19 2.57
C ARG A 79 -3.68 -3.42 4.08
N ALA A 80 -2.55 -3.75 4.71
CA ALA A 80 -2.49 -4.01 6.16
C ALA A 80 -2.93 -2.79 6.98
N ARG A 81 -2.59 -1.58 6.54
CA ARG A 81 -2.96 -0.33 7.21
C ARG A 81 -4.44 0.00 7.04
N ILE A 82 -5.02 -0.21 5.85
CA ILE A 82 -6.46 -0.11 5.62
C ILE A 82 -7.21 -1.02 6.59
N GLU A 83 -6.78 -2.29 6.70
CA GLU A 83 -7.40 -3.25 7.62
C GLU A 83 -7.26 -2.80 9.07
N LYS A 84 -6.05 -2.41 9.50
CA LYS A 84 -5.79 -1.96 10.88
C LYS A 84 -6.63 -0.75 11.28
N ILE A 85 -6.80 0.21 10.37
CA ILE A 85 -7.66 1.39 10.60
C ILE A 85 -9.09 0.93 10.88
N ARG A 86 -9.62 0.05 10.02
CA ARG A 86 -11.00 -0.45 10.08
C ARG A 86 -11.27 -1.30 11.31
N SER A 87 -10.42 -2.28 11.59
CA SER A 87 -10.69 -3.28 12.63
C SER A 87 -10.19 -2.90 14.01
N VAL A 88 -9.24 -1.96 14.12
CA VAL A 88 -8.63 -1.61 15.42
C VAL A 88 -8.74 -0.14 15.73
N ARG A 89 -8.21 0.74 14.88
CA ARG A 89 -8.04 2.17 15.25
C ARG A 89 -9.36 2.90 15.45
N LEU A 90 -10.33 2.65 14.57
CA LEU A 90 -11.65 3.28 14.69
C LEU A 90 -12.36 2.94 16.00
N ARG A 91 -12.18 1.74 16.57
CA ARG A 91 -12.84 1.35 17.83
C ARG A 91 -12.48 2.25 19.01
N ALA A 92 -11.29 2.87 18.96
CA ALA A 92 -10.82 3.79 19.98
C ALA A 92 -11.29 5.24 19.78
N CYS A 93 -12.06 5.52 18.71
CA CYS A 93 -12.65 6.84 18.45
C CYS A 93 -14.20 6.78 18.33
N PRO A 94 -14.95 6.32 19.35
CA PRO A 94 -16.41 6.24 19.29
C PRO A 94 -17.10 7.52 18.83
N SER A 95 -16.61 8.69 19.25
CA SER A 95 -17.20 9.98 18.89
C SER A 95 -17.21 10.24 17.38
N LEU A 96 -16.30 9.62 16.62
CA LEU A 96 -16.21 9.78 15.17
C LEU A 96 -17.12 8.84 14.38
N HIS A 97 -17.62 7.74 14.97
CA HIS A 97 -18.28 6.64 14.23
C HIS A 97 -19.46 7.10 13.38
N VAL A 98 -20.28 8.00 13.93
CA VAL A 98 -21.46 8.56 13.23
C VAL A 98 -21.08 9.34 11.97
N PHE A 99 -19.84 9.81 11.86
CA PHE A 99 -19.33 10.58 10.73
C PHE A 99 -18.50 9.74 9.75
N ILE A 100 -18.26 8.45 10.03
CA ILE A 100 -17.48 7.57 9.16
C ILE A 100 -18.39 6.85 8.16
N ASP A 101 -18.06 6.97 6.87
CA ASP A 101 -18.73 6.21 5.83
C ASP A 101 -18.16 4.79 5.70
N SER A 102 -18.76 3.87 6.44
CA SER A 102 -18.39 2.46 6.42
C SER A 102 -18.61 1.79 5.06
N SER A 103 -19.47 2.33 4.19
CA SER A 103 -19.70 1.77 2.86
C SER A 103 -18.49 2.02 1.96
N ARG A 104 -17.92 3.23 1.99
CA ARG A 104 -16.73 3.61 1.21
C ARG A 104 -15.49 2.85 1.66
N MET A 105 -15.29 2.68 2.97
CA MET A 105 -14.20 1.84 3.49
C MET A 105 -14.26 0.40 2.95
N ARG A 106 -15.46 -0.22 2.97
CA ARG A 106 -15.65 -1.58 2.44
C ARG A 106 -15.42 -1.64 0.93
N ALA A 107 -15.91 -0.64 0.19
CA ALA A 107 -15.71 -0.55 -1.25
C ALA A 107 -14.22 -0.45 -1.61
N ALA A 108 -13.46 0.38 -0.90
CA ALA A 108 -12.01 0.50 -1.07
C ALA A 108 -11.29 -0.83 -0.81
N SER A 109 -11.62 -1.54 0.28
CA SER A 109 -11.04 -2.87 0.56
C SER A 109 -11.35 -3.87 -0.55
N LYS A 110 -12.61 -3.91 -1.02
CA LYS A 110 -13.03 -4.81 -2.09
C LYS A 110 -12.24 -4.54 -3.38
N ARG A 111 -12.10 -3.26 -3.78
CA ARG A 111 -11.29 -2.88 -4.94
C ARG A 111 -9.83 -3.28 -4.78
N PHE A 112 -9.28 -3.15 -3.57
CA PHE A 112 -7.92 -3.59 -3.29
C PHE A 112 -7.76 -5.08 -3.61
N ASP A 113 -8.62 -5.93 -3.03
CA ASP A 113 -8.54 -7.38 -3.20
C ASP A 113 -8.82 -7.80 -4.66
N GLU A 114 -9.68 -7.06 -5.39
CA GLU A 114 -9.94 -7.28 -6.82
C GLU A 114 -8.75 -6.90 -7.71
N TYR A 115 -8.07 -5.79 -7.41
CA TYR A 115 -6.95 -5.30 -8.23
C TYR A 115 -5.63 -6.01 -7.91
N PHE A 116 -5.43 -6.44 -6.67
CA PHE A 116 -4.15 -6.96 -6.18
C PHE A 116 -4.33 -8.25 -5.35
N PRO A 117 -4.94 -9.31 -5.94
CA PRO A 117 -5.32 -10.51 -5.19
C PRO A 117 -4.11 -11.26 -4.61
N ASP A 118 -2.95 -11.18 -5.25
CA ASP A 118 -1.75 -11.92 -4.88
C ASP A 118 -0.82 -11.17 -3.91
N ILE A 119 -1.19 -9.98 -3.43
CA ILE A 119 -0.21 -9.09 -2.76
C ILE A 119 0.42 -9.72 -1.50
N GLU A 120 -0.34 -10.52 -0.77
CA GLU A 120 0.12 -11.16 0.47
C GLU A 120 1.17 -12.22 0.14
N SER A 121 0.84 -13.12 -0.80
CA SER A 121 1.76 -14.12 -1.33
C SER A 121 3.01 -13.49 -1.95
N LEU A 122 2.85 -12.41 -2.72
CA LEU A 122 3.98 -11.65 -3.28
C LEU A 122 4.89 -11.08 -2.21
N ARG A 123 4.33 -10.47 -1.16
CA ARG A 123 5.12 -9.96 -0.04
C ARG A 123 5.90 -11.07 0.65
N HIS A 124 5.27 -12.21 0.91
CA HIS A 124 5.98 -13.35 1.49
C HIS A 124 7.10 -13.82 0.58
N ALA A 125 6.82 -13.92 -0.73
CA ALA A 125 7.80 -14.36 -1.70
C ALA A 125 9.02 -13.42 -1.79
N CYS A 126 8.78 -12.11 -1.78
CA CYS A 126 9.83 -11.10 -1.80
C CYS A 126 10.65 -11.05 -0.51
N ALA A 127 9.98 -11.09 0.65
CA ALA A 127 10.64 -11.00 1.96
C ALA A 127 11.47 -12.26 2.29
N HIS A 128 11.03 -13.43 1.82
CA HIS A 128 11.66 -14.71 2.08
C HIS A 128 12.37 -15.27 0.83
N LYS A 129 12.86 -14.38 -0.04
CA LYS A 129 13.45 -14.78 -1.34
C LYS A 129 14.55 -15.84 -1.22
N GLY A 130 15.46 -15.70 -0.24
CA GLY A 130 16.55 -16.66 -0.05
C GLY A 130 16.07 -18.05 0.39
N GLU A 131 15.00 -18.11 1.19
CA GLU A 131 14.36 -19.37 1.59
C GLU A 131 13.65 -20.03 0.39
N ASN A 132 12.91 -19.24 -0.39
CA ASN A 132 12.21 -19.74 -1.56
C ASN A 132 13.18 -20.31 -2.62
N GLU A 133 14.33 -19.66 -2.80
CA GLU A 133 15.38 -20.12 -3.71
C GLU A 133 16.11 -21.38 -3.21
N ALA A 134 16.13 -21.60 -1.89
CA ALA A 134 16.72 -22.80 -1.27
C ALA A 134 15.79 -24.03 -1.36
N HIS A 135 14.48 -23.81 -1.52
CA HIS A 135 13.45 -24.86 -1.59
C HIS A 135 12.63 -24.81 -2.90
N PRO A 136 13.29 -24.89 -4.09
CA PRO A 136 12.60 -24.81 -5.37
C PRO A 136 11.56 -25.92 -5.58
N GLU A 137 11.73 -27.08 -4.94
CA GLU A 137 10.76 -28.18 -4.96
C GLU A 137 9.41 -27.80 -4.34
N VAL A 138 9.38 -26.83 -3.42
CA VAL A 138 8.15 -26.34 -2.77
C VAL A 138 7.53 -25.21 -3.58
N HIS A 139 8.36 -24.26 -4.03
CA HIS A 139 7.87 -23.01 -4.61
C HIS A 139 7.78 -23.02 -6.14
N ALA A 140 8.55 -23.89 -6.81
CA ALA A 140 8.58 -24.09 -8.26
C ALA A 140 8.73 -25.60 -8.62
N PRO A 141 7.81 -26.47 -8.18
CA PRO A 141 7.93 -27.93 -8.29
C PRO A 141 8.06 -28.45 -9.72
N ASP A 142 7.61 -27.70 -10.72
CA ASP A 142 7.72 -28.06 -12.14
C ASP A 142 9.04 -27.58 -12.79
N GLY A 143 9.93 -26.96 -12.01
CA GLY A 143 11.23 -26.43 -12.46
C GLY A 143 11.13 -25.22 -13.39
N ARG A 144 9.93 -24.72 -13.71
CA ARG A 144 9.75 -23.65 -14.71
C ARG A 144 9.89 -22.24 -14.12
N TYR A 145 9.78 -22.11 -12.78
CA TYR A 145 9.58 -20.81 -12.14
C TYR A 145 10.63 -20.39 -11.11
N ALA A 146 11.77 -21.09 -11.00
CA ALA A 146 12.67 -21.01 -9.84
C ALA A 146 13.17 -19.61 -9.41
N LEU A 147 13.17 -18.60 -10.29
CA LEU A 147 13.69 -17.27 -9.98
C LEU A 147 12.65 -16.15 -10.09
N THR A 148 12.74 -15.21 -9.15
CA THR A 148 12.06 -13.91 -9.21
C THR A 148 12.57 -13.07 -10.37
N GLY A 149 11.67 -12.41 -11.10
CA GLY A 149 12.05 -11.52 -12.20
C GLY A 149 10.90 -11.16 -13.09
N PHE A 150 11.21 -10.92 -14.36
CA PHE A 150 10.26 -10.46 -15.35
C PHE A 150 10.22 -11.43 -16.51
N ARG A 151 9.03 -11.97 -16.75
CA ARG A 151 8.72 -12.86 -17.87
C ARG A 151 7.98 -12.10 -18.96
N GLU A 152 7.33 -11.00 -18.57
CA GLU A 152 6.63 -10.06 -19.44
C GLU A 152 7.13 -8.63 -19.12
N PRO A 153 7.02 -7.67 -20.06
CA PRO A 153 7.32 -6.27 -19.80
C PRO A 153 6.51 -5.75 -18.61
N ASP A 154 7.16 -5.00 -17.72
CA ASP A 154 6.53 -4.34 -16.56
C ASP A 154 5.84 -5.25 -15.53
N ARG A 155 5.74 -6.57 -15.77
CA ARG A 155 5.17 -7.54 -14.84
C ARG A 155 6.25 -8.21 -14.01
N PHE A 156 6.37 -7.76 -12.76
CA PHE A 156 7.24 -8.39 -11.78
C PHE A 156 6.58 -9.68 -11.28
N SER A 157 7.34 -10.78 -11.23
CA SER A 157 6.80 -12.09 -10.92
C SER A 157 7.75 -12.91 -10.05
N THR A 158 7.18 -13.72 -9.16
CA THR A 158 7.95 -14.57 -8.25
C THR A 158 7.18 -15.87 -7.97
N PRO A 159 7.86 -17.03 -7.96
CA PRO A 159 7.26 -18.28 -7.52
C PRO A 159 6.90 -18.21 -6.04
N TYR A 160 5.73 -18.72 -5.67
CA TYR A 160 5.33 -18.92 -4.28
C TYR A 160 4.23 -19.97 -4.19
N GLU A 161 4.40 -20.94 -3.29
CA GLU A 161 3.45 -22.05 -3.06
C GLU A 161 2.96 -22.73 -4.37
N GLY A 162 3.91 -23.04 -5.26
CA GLY A 162 3.61 -23.71 -6.53
C GLY A 162 2.88 -22.85 -7.57
N GLN A 163 2.67 -21.56 -7.31
CA GLN A 163 2.04 -20.62 -8.24
C GLN A 163 3.00 -19.48 -8.59
N LEU A 164 2.90 -18.98 -9.81
CA LEU A 164 3.58 -17.76 -10.20
C LEU A 164 2.72 -16.56 -9.81
N ARG A 165 3.17 -15.81 -8.81
CA ARG A 165 2.52 -14.57 -8.36
C ARG A 165 3.07 -13.39 -9.14
N TYR A 166 2.25 -12.39 -9.41
CA TYR A 166 2.68 -11.23 -10.20
C TYR A 166 2.09 -9.90 -9.77
N LEU A 167 2.85 -8.84 -10.00
CA LEU A 167 2.43 -7.44 -9.85
C LEU A 167 2.86 -6.66 -11.09
N ASP A 168 1.89 -5.95 -11.68
CA ASP A 168 2.15 -5.03 -12.78
C ASP A 168 2.71 -3.71 -12.24
N ILE A 169 3.89 -3.31 -12.71
CA ILE A 169 4.61 -2.09 -12.32
C ILE A 169 4.35 -1.03 -13.41
N THR A 170 3.14 -0.48 -13.40
CA THR A 170 2.63 0.39 -14.46
C THR A 170 1.91 1.63 -13.90
N GLU A 171 1.68 2.62 -14.77
CA GLU A 171 0.82 3.77 -14.48
C GLU A 171 -0.59 3.35 -14.06
N GLN A 172 -1.13 2.29 -14.68
CA GLN A 172 -2.46 1.77 -14.34
C GLN A 172 -2.50 1.24 -12.90
N SER A 173 -1.44 0.57 -12.45
CA SER A 173 -1.34 0.13 -11.05
C SER A 173 -1.28 1.32 -10.10
N LEU A 174 -0.50 2.36 -10.41
CA LEU A 174 -0.48 3.60 -9.63
C LEU A 174 -1.86 4.27 -9.58
N GLN A 175 -2.56 4.34 -10.71
CA GLN A 175 -3.92 4.88 -10.78
C GLN A 175 -4.87 4.08 -9.88
N ARG A 176 -4.85 2.74 -9.96
CA ARG A 176 -5.66 1.86 -9.10
C ARG A 176 -5.38 2.06 -7.61
N ILE A 177 -4.10 2.21 -7.24
CA ILE A 177 -3.69 2.52 -5.87
C ILE A 177 -4.29 3.87 -5.43
N ASN A 178 -4.20 4.89 -6.29
CA ASN A 178 -4.79 6.20 -6.00
C ASN A 178 -6.32 6.12 -5.85
N GLU A 179 -7.02 5.37 -6.70
CA GLU A 179 -8.46 5.17 -6.61
C GLU A 179 -8.88 4.51 -5.29
N ILE A 180 -8.14 3.50 -4.85
CA ILE A 180 -8.41 2.81 -3.57
C ILE A 180 -8.22 3.76 -2.40
N VAL A 181 -7.08 4.46 -2.33
CA VAL A 181 -6.77 5.36 -1.22
C VAL A 181 -7.69 6.58 -1.22
N GLY A 182 -8.01 7.14 -2.38
CA GLY A 182 -8.98 8.22 -2.52
C GLY A 182 -10.38 7.83 -2.05
N GLU A 183 -10.84 6.63 -2.43
CA GLU A 183 -12.13 6.11 -1.94
C GLU A 183 -12.11 5.90 -0.42
N PHE A 184 -11.01 5.37 0.12
CA PHE A 184 -10.85 5.14 1.55
C PHE A 184 -10.81 6.46 2.34
N PHE A 185 -10.04 7.46 1.90
CA PHE A 185 -10.01 8.80 2.48
C PHE A 185 -11.37 9.48 2.42
N GLY A 186 -12.11 9.25 1.33
CA GLY A 186 -13.48 9.72 1.18
C GLY A 186 -14.43 9.26 2.30
N ALA A 187 -14.10 8.19 3.04
CA ALA A 187 -14.88 7.74 4.18
C ALA A 187 -14.78 8.64 5.42
N PHE A 188 -13.72 9.44 5.52
CA PHE A 188 -13.42 10.28 6.68
C PHE A 188 -13.77 11.76 6.46
N GLY A 189 -14.25 12.13 5.28
CA GLY A 189 -14.51 13.53 4.92
C GLY A 189 -15.48 14.25 5.86
N LYS A 190 -16.57 13.58 6.28
CA LYS A 190 -17.52 14.16 7.24
C LYS A 190 -16.93 14.31 8.63
N ALA A 191 -16.13 13.34 9.08
CA ALA A 191 -15.46 13.41 10.38
C ALA A 191 -14.44 14.55 10.44
N ALA A 192 -13.65 14.74 9.38
CA ALA A 192 -12.71 15.85 9.27
C ALA A 192 -13.42 17.21 9.31
N ALA A 193 -14.49 17.37 8.53
CA ALA A 193 -15.27 18.61 8.51
C ALA A 193 -15.93 18.93 9.85
N GLU A 194 -16.41 17.91 10.57
CA GLU A 194 -17.00 18.11 11.89
C GLU A 194 -15.94 18.50 12.94
N LEU A 195 -14.77 17.86 12.94
CA LEU A 195 -13.67 18.23 13.84
C LEU A 195 -13.16 19.66 13.58
N GLU A 196 -13.05 20.05 12.31
CA GLU A 196 -12.68 21.41 11.90
C GLU A 196 -13.71 22.44 12.40
N LYS A 197 -14.99 22.17 12.17
CA LYS A 197 -16.10 23.02 12.64
C LYS A 197 -16.11 23.21 14.15
N GLN A 198 -15.72 22.18 14.91
CA GLN A 198 -15.62 22.24 16.36
C GLN A 198 -14.40 23.05 16.86
N GLY A 199 -13.45 23.39 15.99
CA GLY A 199 -12.21 24.07 16.36
C GLY A 199 -11.18 23.09 16.89
N HIS A 200 -10.12 22.90 16.10
CA HIS A 200 -8.99 22.03 16.46
C HIS A 200 -8.28 22.51 17.74
N LEU A 201 -7.85 21.55 18.56
CA LEU A 201 -6.93 21.83 19.67
C LEU A 201 -5.59 22.32 19.10
N GLU A 202 -5.01 23.31 19.78
CA GLU A 202 -3.64 23.80 19.52
C GLU A 202 -2.59 22.68 19.65
#